data_AF-A0A354J1Z2-F1
#
_entry.id   AF-A0A354J1Z2-F1
#
_cell.length_a   1.000
_cell.length_b   1.000
_cell.length_c   1.000
_cell.angle_alpha   90.00
_cell.angle_beta   90.00
_cell.angle_gamma   90.00
#
_symmetry.space_group_name_H-M   'P 1'
#
loop_
_entity.id
_entity.type
_entity.pdbx_description
1 polymer ?
#
loop_
_entity_poly.entity_id
_entity_poly.type
_entity_poly.pdbx_seq_one_letter_code
_entity_poly.pdbx_strand_id
1 'polypeptide(L)' 'TAGGVATAEINEKTLESKRRKNLYFAGELLDVDGTCGGYNLQWAWSSGYLAGTAAGRKRHSFEESTGAK' A
#
# COMPACT_ATOMS: atom_id res chain seq x y z
N THR A 1 4.11 0.61 -16.31
CA THR A 1 5.51 1.08 -16.39
C THR A 1 6.35 -0.07 -15.89
N ALA A 2 7.43 -0.43 -16.56
CA ALA A 2 8.34 -1.45 -16.02
C ALA A 2 9.25 -0.82 -14.94
N GLY A 3 9.24 -1.36 -13.72
CA GLY A 3 9.95 -0.81 -12.57
C GLY A 3 9.03 -0.12 -11.56
N GLY A 4 9.63 0.44 -10.50
CA GLY A 4 8.91 1.12 -9.43
C GLY A 4 9.55 0.84 -8.06
N VAL A 5 8.78 1.06 -7.00
CA VAL A 5 9.17 0.66 -5.65
C VAL A 5 9.16 -0.87 -5.56
N ALA A 6 10.30 -1.44 -5.20
CA ALA A 6 10.48 -2.89 -5.09
C ALA A 6 9.44 -3.49 -4.12
N THR A 7 8.61 -4.41 -4.63
CA THR A 7 7.55 -5.08 -3.84
C THR A 7 8.10 -5.87 -2.66
N ALA A 8 9.36 -6.32 -2.72
CA ALA A 8 10.07 -6.93 -1.61
C ALA A 8 10.17 -6.00 -0.37
N GLU A 9 10.20 -4.69 -0.56
CA GLU A 9 10.25 -3.68 0.52
C GLU A 9 8.85 -3.33 1.07
N ILE A 10 7.79 -3.96 0.56
CA ILE A 10 6.40 -3.65 0.87
C ILE A 10 5.72 -4.84 1.56
N ASN A 11 4.90 -4.57 2.56
CA ASN A 11 4.06 -5.57 3.19
C ASN A 11 2.87 -5.91 2.28
N GLU A 12 2.84 -7.12 1.71
CA GLU A 12 1.83 -7.57 0.74
C GLU A 12 0.37 -7.49 1.23
N LYS A 13 0.13 -7.51 2.55
CA LYS A 13 -1.23 -7.51 3.12
C LYS A 13 -1.78 -6.12 3.41
N THR A 14 -0.91 -5.10 3.44
CA THR A 14 -1.28 -3.74 3.86
C THR A 14 -0.77 -2.67 2.90
N LEU A 15 0.18 -3.03 2.05
CA LEU A 15 0.97 -2.15 1.19
C LEU A 15 1.73 -1.06 1.94
N GLU A 16 2.01 -1.28 3.23
CA GLU A 16 2.88 -0.44 4.03
C GLU A 16 4.36 -0.71 3.69
N SER A 17 5.18 0.32 3.73
CA SER A 17 6.64 0.19 3.68
C SER A 17 7.15 -0.64 4.85
N LYS A 18 7.98 -1.64 4.56
CA LYS A 18 8.75 -2.36 5.60
C LYS A 18 9.83 -1.48 6.22
N ARG A 19 10.21 -0.37 5.56
CA ARG A 19 11.29 0.54 5.99
C ARG A 19 10.80 1.75 6.76
N ARG A 20 9.59 2.23 6.48
CA ARG A 20 9.01 3.45 7.09
C ARG A 20 7.57 3.19 7.53
N LYS A 21 7.34 3.16 8.84
CA LYS A 21 5.98 3.01 9.39
C LYS A 21 5.08 4.16 8.92
N ASN A 22 3.81 3.86 8.70
CA ASN A 22 2.73 4.75 8.27
C ASN A 22 2.93 5.35 6.86
N LEU A 23 3.84 4.79 6.05
CA LEU A 23 4.00 5.11 4.64
C LEU A 23 3.47 3.96 3.79
N TYR A 24 2.53 4.26 2.89
CA TYR A 24 1.84 3.26 2.08
C TYR A 24 1.98 3.58 0.59
N PHE A 25 1.97 2.53 -0.23
CA PHE A 25 2.14 2.64 -1.67
C PHE A 25 1.00 1.91 -2.38
N ALA A 26 0.61 2.38 -3.56
CA ALA A 26 -0.42 1.77 -4.38
C ALA A 26 -0.20 2.09 -5.86
N GLY A 27 -0.87 1.33 -6.73
CA GLY A 27 -0.88 1.54 -8.16
C GLY A 27 0.48 1.34 -8.82
N GLU A 28 0.68 2.05 -9.92
CA GLU A 28 1.84 1.94 -10.82
C GLU A 28 3.15 2.44 -10.19
N LEU A 29 3.10 3.05 -9.00
CA LEU A 29 4.31 3.40 -8.25
C LEU A 29 5.05 2.15 -7.73
N LEU A 30 4.32 1.05 -7.52
CA LEU A 30 4.89 -0.24 -7.17
C LEU A 30 5.41 -0.94 -8.43
N ASP A 31 6.49 -1.71 -8.29
CA ASP A 31 7.05 -2.53 -9.36
C ASP A 31 6.14 -3.73 -9.67
N VAL A 32 5.00 -3.44 -10.29
CA VAL A 32 3.95 -4.36 -10.72
C VAL A 32 3.45 -3.86 -12.08
N ASP A 33 3.62 -4.69 -13.09
CA ASP A 33 3.18 -4.41 -14.46
C ASP A 33 2.28 -5.55 -14.94
N GLY A 34 1.08 -5.19 -15.41
CA GLY A 34 0.13 -6.11 -16.03
C GLY A 34 0.15 -5.98 -17.54
N THR A 35 -0.22 -7.06 -18.23
CA THR A 35 -0.42 -7.03 -19.68
C THR A 35 -1.55 -6.06 -20.08
N CYS A 36 -1.64 -5.71 -21.36
CA CYS A 36 -2.79 -4.99 -21.90
C CYS A 36 -4.10 -5.77 -21.62
N GLY A 37 -5.21 -5.05 -21.47
CA GLY A 37 -6.52 -5.64 -21.11
C GLY A 37 -7.07 -5.21 -19.75
N GLY A 38 -6.58 -4.11 -19.18
CA GLY A 38 -7.13 -3.51 -17.95
C GLY A 38 -6.51 -3.99 -16.65
N TYR A 39 -5.51 -4.88 -16.70
CA TYR A 39 -4.84 -5.40 -15.50
C TYR A 39 -4.15 -4.32 -14.66
N ASN A 40 -3.51 -3.34 -15.30
CA ASN A 40 -2.92 -2.20 -14.59
C ASN A 40 -3.96 -1.35 -13.86
N LEU A 41 -5.16 -1.18 -14.44
CA LEU A 41 -6.26 -0.48 -13.78
C LEU A 41 -6.80 -1.30 -12.62
N GLN A 42 -7.05 -2.60 -12.82
CA GLN A 42 -7.46 -3.51 -11.75
C GLN A 42 -6.48 -3.49 -10.58
N TRP A 43 -5.18 -3.48 -10.87
CA TRP A 43 -4.13 -3.32 -9.88
C TRP A 43 -4.22 -1.98 -9.14
N ALA A 44 -4.36 -0.87 -9.86
CA ALA A 44 -4.50 0.46 -9.26
C ALA A 44 -5.69 0.52 -8.29
N TRP A 45 -6.85 -0.02 -8.67
CA TRP A 45 -8.05 -0.03 -7.81
C TRP A 45 -7.88 -0.93 -6.59
N SER A 46 -7.41 -2.17 -6.80
CA SER A 46 -7.27 -3.17 -5.73
C SER A 46 -6.22 -2.75 -4.70
N SER A 47 -5.07 -2.25 -5.18
CA SER A 47 -4.00 -1.77 -4.30
C SER A 47 -4.39 -0.47 -3.58
N GLY A 48 -5.06 0.47 -4.26
CA GLY A 48 -5.56 1.70 -3.63
C GLY A 48 -6.54 1.41 -2.49
N TYR A 49 -7.49 0.48 -2.71
CA TYR A 49 -8.42 0.04 -1.66
C TYR A 49 -7.66 -0.58 -0.47
N LEU A 50 -6.70 -1.47 -0.73
CA LEU A 50 -5.95 -2.14 0.33
C LEU A 50 -5.09 -1.17 1.14
N ALA A 51 -4.32 -0.31 0.47
CA ALA A 51 -3.47 0.69 1.11
C ALA A 51 -4.30 1.69 1.93
N GLY A 52 -5.41 2.19 1.36
CA GLY A 52 -6.30 3.12 2.04
C GLY A 52 -6.98 2.52 3.27
N THR A 53 -7.50 1.30 3.17
CA THR A 53 -8.13 0.62 4.31
C THR A 53 -7.12 0.29 5.40
N ALA A 54 -5.90 -0.14 5.05
CA ALA A 54 -4.84 -0.39 6.01
C ALA A 54 -4.40 0.90 6.72
N ALA A 55 -4.19 1.98 5.98
CA ALA A 55 -3.84 3.29 6.55
C ALA A 55 -4.93 3.83 7.48
N GLY A 56 -6.21 3.66 7.10
CA GLY A 56 -7.35 4.05 7.93
C GLY A 56 -7.45 3.25 9.24
N ARG A 57 -7.24 1.92 9.18
CA ARG A 57 -7.29 1.04 10.36
C ARG A 57 -6.13 1.31 11.34
N LYS A 58 -4.92 1.58 10.82
CA LYS A 58 -3.73 1.72 11.68
C LYS A 58 -3.75 2.98 12.55
N ARG A 59 -4.50 4.02 12.15
CA ARG A 59 -4.71 5.22 12.98
C ARG A 59 -5.34 4.89 14.33
N HIS A 60 -6.30 3.98 14.39
CA HIS A 60 -6.95 3.59 15.65
C HIS A 60 -5.98 2.94 16.63
N SER A 61 -5.06 2.10 16.14
CA SER A 61 -4.09 1.40 17.01
C SER A 61 -2.95 2.30 17.49
N PHE A 62 -2.62 3.38 16.76
CA PHE A 62 -1.58 4.31 17.21
C PHE A 62 -2.10 5.20 18.36
N GLU A 63 -3.31 5.74 18.22
CA GLU A 63 -3.97 6.56 19.26
C GLU A 63 -4.13 5.79 20.59
N GLU A 64 -4.51 4.51 20.54
CA GLU A 64 -4.60 3.63 21.71
C GLU A 64 -3.23 3.37 22.37
N SER A 65 -2.14 3.34 21.60
CA SER A 65 -0.79 3.08 22.13
C SER A 65 -0.10 4.31 22.74
N THR A 66 -0.50 5.52 22.34
CA THR A 66 0.08 6.77 22.83
C THR A 66 -0.62 7.38 24.05
N GLY A 67 -1.73 6.81 24.54
CA GLY A 67 -2.34 7.26 25.79
C GLY A 67 -2.74 8.74 25.80
N ALA A 68 -2.99 9.35 24.64
CA ALA A 68 -3.50 10.71 24.56
C ALA A 68 -5.02 10.66 24.77
N LYS A 69 -5.44 10.70 26.04
CA LYS A 69 -6.71 11.31 26.44
C LYS A 69 -6.47 12.76 26.84
#